data_AF-A0A269W653-F1
#
_entry.id   AF-A0A269W653-F1
#
_cell.length_a   1.000
_cell.length_b   1.000
_cell.length_c   1.000
_cell.angle_alpha   90.00
_cell.angle_beta   90.00
_cell.angle_gamma   90.00
#
_symmetry.space_group_name_H-M   'P 1'
#
loop_
_entity.id
_entity.type
_entity.pdbx_description
1 polymer ?
#
loop_
_entity_poly.entity_id
_entity_poly.type
_entity_poly.pdbx_seq_one_letter_code
_entity_poly.pdbx_strand_id
1 'polypeptide(L)' 'MDPMQKMWLSLVALLIMALSVVVVTLARTKTKGFIRGILSVAAFMMMIIGFILGLASII' A
#
# COMPACT_ATOMS: atom_id res chain seq x y z
N MET A 1 4.94 21.40 -10.62
CA MET A 1 5.24 21.40 -9.19
C MET A 1 6.65 21.89 -9.01
N ASP A 2 6.80 23.03 -8.36
CA ASP A 2 8.11 23.53 -7.99
C ASP A 2 8.88 22.49 -7.16
N PRO A 3 10.22 22.44 -7.27
CA PRO A 3 11.06 21.44 -6.59
C PRO A 3 10.75 21.32 -5.09
N MET A 4 10.42 22.44 -4.45
CA MET A 4 10.07 22.50 -3.04
C MET A 4 8.74 21.80 -2.73
N GLN A 5 7.69 22.00 -3.53
CA GLN A 5 6.41 21.31 -3.33
C GLN A 5 6.51 19.79 -3.52
N LYS A 6 7.37 19.34 -4.45
CA LYS A 6 7.64 17.89 -4.62
C LYS A 6 8.27 17.27 -3.38
N MET A 7 9.15 18.00 -2.68
CA MET A 7 9.75 17.51 -1.44
C MET A 7 8.73 17.39 -0.30
N TRP A 8 7.90 18.42 -0.10
CA TRP A 8 6.83 18.38 0.90
C TRP A 8 5.83 17.25 0.63
N LEU A 9 5.51 16.99 -0.63
CA LEU A 9 4.64 15.89 -1.03
C LEU A 9 5.23 14.52 -0.68
N SER A 10 6.53 14.30 -0.91
CA SER A 10 7.20 13.05 -0.52
C SER A 10 7.20 12.84 0.99
N LEU A 11 7.31 13.91 1.78
CA LEU A 11 7.26 13.86 3.24
C LEU A 11 5.88 13.41 3.75
N VAL A 12 4.82 13.95 3.16
CA VAL A 12 3.44 13.53 3.44
C VAL A 12 3.20 12.09 2.98
N ALA A 13 3.71 11.71 1.81
CA ALA A 13 3.61 10.35 1.28
C ALA A 13 4.29 9.32 2.20
N LEU A 14 5.48 9.64 2.73
CA LEU A 14 6.17 8.80 3.71
C LEU A 14 5.37 8.63 5.01
N LEU A 15 4.72 9.70 5.48
CA LEU A 15 3.89 9.66 6.68
C LEU A 15 2.66 8.76 6.50
N ILE A 16 2.02 8.83 5.33
CA ILE A 16 0.91 7.95 4.96
C ILE A 16 1.37 6.50 4.83
N MET A 17 2.57 6.27 4.28
CA MET A 17 3.17 4.92 4.19
C MET A 17 3.39 4.33 5.58
N ALA A 18 3.96 5.11 6.51
CA ALA A 18 4.19 4.70 7.89
C ALA A 18 2.88 4.34 8.61
N LEU A 19 1.85 5.19 8.48
CA LEU A 19 0.52 4.91 9.04
C LEU A 19 -0.11 3.64 8.45
N SER A 20 0.01 3.47 7.14
CA SER A 20 -0.51 2.28 6.44
C SER A 20 0.13 0.99 6.96
N VAL A 21 1.46 0.99 7.15
CA VAL A 21 2.18 -0.17 7.70
C VAL A 21 1.70 -0.52 9.11
N VAL A 22 1.48 0.48 9.98
CA VAL A 22 0.97 0.26 11.34
C VAL A 22 -0.43 -0.36 11.30
N VAL A 23 -1.32 0.20 10.48
CA VAL A 23 -2.70 -0.33 10.32
C VAL A 23 -2.68 -1.76 9.78
N VAL A 24 -1.89 -2.05 8.76
CA VAL A 24 -1.77 -3.40 8.19
C VAL A 24 -1.17 -4.38 9.19
N THR A 25 -0.18 -3.96 9.97
CA THR A 25 0.46 -4.80 10.99
C THR A 25 -0.51 -5.12 12.12
N LEU A 26 -1.27 -4.14 12.61
CA LEU A 26 -2.32 -4.33 13.61
C LEU A 26 -3.47 -5.18 13.09
N ALA A 27 -3.87 -4.98 11.83
CA ALA A 27 -4.85 -5.83 11.17
C ALA A 27 -4.37 -7.28 11.11
N ARG A 28 -3.09 -7.54 10.81
CA ARG A 28 -2.54 -8.92 10.79
C ARG A 28 -2.42 -9.56 12.18
N THR A 29 -2.10 -8.80 13.23
CA THR A 29 -1.98 -9.37 14.59
C THR A 29 -3.32 -9.68 15.23
N LYS A 30 -4.39 -8.95 14.89
CA LYS A 30 -5.76 -9.23 15.37
C LYS A 30 -6.51 -10.32 14.59
N THR A 31 -6.03 -10.73 13.42
CA THR A 31 -6.82 -11.56 12.49
C THR A 31 -6.49 -13.06 12.59
N LYS A 32 -7.23 -13.78 13.44
CA LYS A 32 -7.22 -15.25 13.47
C LYS A 32 -8.13 -15.86 12.39
N GLY A 33 -7.62 -16.88 11.70
CA GLY A 33 -8.38 -17.83 10.87
C GLY A 33 -8.95 -17.25 9.57
N PHE A 34 -10.14 -16.66 9.64
CA PHE A 34 -10.95 -16.32 8.46
C PHE A 34 -10.50 -15.02 7.78
N ILE A 35 -10.18 -14.00 8.58
CA ILE A 35 -9.78 -12.69 8.05
C ILE A 35 -8.39 -12.77 7.39
N ARG A 36 -7.55 -13.73 7.80
CA ARG A 36 -6.24 -13.99 7.19
C ARG A 36 -6.37 -14.52 5.76
N GLY A 37 -7.42 -15.29 5.47
CA GLY A 37 -7.76 -15.75 4.12
C GLY A 37 -8.26 -14.60 3.24
N ILE A 38 -9.20 -13.79 3.73
CA ILE A 38 -9.69 -12.61 3.00
C ILE A 38 -8.54 -11.63 2.71
N LEU A 39 -7.64 -11.42 3.68
CA LEU A 39 -6.49 -10.55 3.51
C LEU A 39 -5.47 -11.08 2.50
N SER A 40 -5.30 -12.41 2.39
CA SER A 40 -4.42 -12.99 1.36
C SER A 40 -5.03 -12.85 -0.05
N VAL A 41 -6.35 -13.05 -0.19
CA VAL A 41 -7.06 -12.84 -1.46
C VAL A 41 -7.01 -11.37 -1.87
N ALA A 42 -7.22 -10.45 -0.93
CA ALA A 42 -7.08 -9.02 -1.18
C ALA A 42 -5.65 -8.64 -1.58
N ALA A 43 -4.64 -9.21 -0.92
CA ALA A 43 -3.23 -9.01 -1.30
C ALA A 43 -2.91 -9.57 -2.70
N PHE A 44 -3.51 -10.71 -3.06
CA PHE A 44 -3.36 -11.31 -4.38
C PHE A 44 -3.98 -10.42 -5.48
N MET A 45 -5.16 -9.85 -5.24
CA MET A 45 -5.78 -8.88 -6.14
C MET A 45 -4.95 -7.60 -6.27
N MET A 46 -4.42 -7.07 -5.15
CA MET A 46 -3.51 -5.92 -5.18
C MET A 46 -2.23 -6.20 -5.98
N MET A 47 -1.69 -7.41 -5.92
CA MET A 47 -0.53 -7.82 -6.71
C MET A 47 -0.84 -7.78 -8.21
N ILE A 48 -2.00 -8.27 -8.64
CA ILE A 48 -2.43 -8.24 -10.04
C ILE A 48 -2.60 -6.80 -10.53
N ILE A 49 -3.28 -5.96 -9.74
CA ILE A 49 -3.49 -4.54 -10.07
C ILE A 49 -2.15 -3.80 -10.15
N GLY A 50 -1.25 -4.03 -9.19
CA GLY A 50 0.08 -3.45 -9.18
C GLY A 50 0.93 -3.89 -10.39
N PHE A 51 0.78 -5.13 -10.83
CA PHE A 51 1.44 -5.64 -12.02
C PHE A 51 0.93 -4.95 -13.30
N ILE A 52 -0.39 -4.82 -13.46
CA ILE A 52 -1.00 -4.14 -14.62
C ILE A 52 -0.63 -2.65 -14.64
N LEU A 53 -0.73 -1.95 -13.51
CA LEU A 53 -0.33 -0.55 -13.40
C LEU A 53 1.18 -0.37 -13.62
N GLY A 54 2.00 -1.30 -13.15
CA GLY A 54 3.44 -1.32 -13.40
C GLY A 54 3.76 -1.45 -14.88
N LEU A 55 3.09 -2.37 -15.59
CA LEU A 55 3.22 -2.50 -17.05
C LEU A 55 2.75 -1.24 -17.78
N ALA A 56 1.63 -0.65 -17.34
CA ALA A 56 1.11 0.60 -17.90
C ALA A 56 2.02 1.81 -17.63
N SER A 57 2.87 1.75 -16.60
CA SER A 57 3.84 2.81 -16.30
C SER A 57 5.14 2.71 -17.12
N ILE A 58 5.40 1.54 -17.73
CA ILE A 58 6.58 1.31 -18.56
C ILE A 58 6.32 1.74 -20.02
N ILE A 59 5.05 1.74 -20.43
CA ILE A 59 4.57 2.22 -21.74
C ILE A 59 4.28 3.72 -21.65
#